data_AF-A0A2Z5YZ12-F1
#
_entry.id   AF-A0A2Z5YZ12-F1
#
_cell.length_a   1.000
_cell.length_b   1.000
_cell.length_c   1.000
_cell.angle_alpha   90.00
_cell.angle_beta   90.00
_cell.angle_gamma   90.00
#
_symmetry.space_group_name_H-M   'P 1'
#
loop_
_entity.id
_entity.type
_entity.pdbx_description
1 polymer ?
#
loop_
_entity_poly.entity_id
_entity_poly.type
_entity_poly.pdbx_seq_one_letter_code
_entity_poly.pdbx_strand_id
1 'polypeptide(L)'
;MFKIEEIYDAAFDRTRFATLIERLCSSFSAQSGFIGWSDDRDAGFQAQFGGDPVWLQRYVETYGAHDILRPHLMALPEGECAPAWSLLQSPEIRASVFYREYLAPQGIVDNLAVNLIKRPGITAHLALLRTGDAPPFSNDDVAALKQLIVHLRRAIFIQSHIVRAADRAAQEVSAGAGAAQMLLLLGTGRQVMEIDPVLGTLLHQSPGSVLREGRFAAAVVQAIASCEPVAILLEEDGEAVPLLLEARPIIADRFGDLEAGPAPTHAVHVTKLNQTRILAFEAIGHLYRLTATELRVLRDAMAEGNLTGIGERLGMAPATTRTHLHRIYEKTGTQGFTGLSNLVHRFGRIGPA
;
A
#
# COMPACT_ATOMS: atom_id res chain seq x y z
N MET A 1 20.38 -8.76 33.02
CA MET A 1 20.89 -7.80 32.01
C MET A 1 20.17 -8.09 30.72
N PHE A 2 19.57 -7.06 30.11
CA PHE A 2 18.79 -7.20 28.88
C PHE A 2 19.73 -7.54 27.70
N LYS A 3 19.37 -8.53 26.87
CA LYS A 3 20.20 -8.93 25.73
C LYS A 3 19.87 -8.06 24.52
N ILE A 4 20.85 -7.28 24.06
CA ILE A 4 20.70 -6.40 22.89
C ILE A 4 20.37 -7.21 21.62
N GLU A 5 20.90 -8.43 21.50
CA GLU A 5 20.62 -9.35 20.39
C GLU A 5 19.10 -9.56 20.19
N GLU A 6 18.32 -9.65 21.26
CA GLU A 6 16.87 -9.85 21.19
C GLU A 6 16.14 -8.67 20.50
N ILE A 7 16.70 -7.46 20.58
CA ILE A 7 16.16 -6.27 19.87
C ILE A 7 16.40 -6.40 18.37
N TYR A 8 17.59 -6.83 17.96
CA TYR A 8 17.93 -6.98 16.55
C TYR A 8 17.24 -8.17 15.90
N ASP A 9 17.11 -9.25 16.65
CA ASP A 9 16.30 -10.39 16.29
C ASP A 9 14.84 -10.01 15.97
N ALA A 10 14.22 -9.17 16.81
CA ALA A 10 12.88 -8.64 16.55
C ALA A 10 12.86 -7.65 15.37
N ALA A 11 13.96 -6.97 15.08
CA ALA A 11 14.07 -6.08 13.93
C ALA A 11 13.96 -6.78 12.58
N PHE A 12 14.35 -8.06 12.51
CA PHE A 12 14.26 -8.89 11.30
C PHE A 12 13.07 -9.84 11.29
N ASP A 13 12.45 -10.07 12.45
CA ASP A 13 11.24 -10.88 12.59
C ASP A 13 10.22 -10.17 13.47
N ARG A 14 9.23 -9.57 12.79
CA ARG A 14 8.15 -8.80 13.42
C ARG A 14 7.40 -9.58 14.50
N THR A 15 7.26 -10.90 14.33
CA THR A 15 6.50 -11.74 15.26
C THR A 15 7.13 -11.77 16.66
N ARG A 16 8.42 -11.46 16.76
CA ARG A 16 9.18 -11.45 18.01
C ARG A 16 9.03 -10.16 18.82
N PHE A 17 8.40 -9.11 18.27
CA PHE A 17 8.21 -7.86 19.02
C PHE A 17 7.38 -8.06 20.29
N ALA A 18 6.34 -8.91 20.28
CA ALA A 18 5.54 -9.16 21.50
C ALA A 18 6.40 -9.74 22.64
N THR A 19 7.25 -10.72 22.32
CA THR A 19 8.23 -11.28 23.26
C THR A 19 9.29 -10.26 23.69
N LEU A 20 9.70 -9.37 22.79
CA LEU A 20 10.60 -8.27 23.14
C LEU A 20 9.98 -7.35 24.19
N ILE A 21 8.70 -6.99 24.04
CA ILE A 21 7.98 -6.17 25.02
C ILE A 21 7.84 -6.89 26.36
N GLU A 22 7.53 -8.19 26.35
CA GLU A 22 7.49 -9.02 27.57
C GLU A 22 8.82 -8.96 28.34
N ARG A 23 9.95 -9.09 27.63
CA ARG A 23 11.29 -9.01 28.22
C ARG A 23 11.62 -7.62 28.76
N LEU A 24 11.18 -6.58 28.07
CA LEU A 24 11.31 -5.20 28.55
C LEU A 24 10.49 -5.02 29.83
N CYS A 25 9.22 -5.43 29.82
CA CYS A 25 8.34 -5.34 30.98
C CYS A 25 8.96 -6.05 32.21
N SER A 26 9.47 -7.26 32.01
CA SER A 26 10.17 -8.02 33.07
C SER A 26 11.42 -7.30 33.59
N SER A 27 12.18 -6.63 32.71
CA SER A 27 13.42 -5.94 33.11
C SER A 27 13.18 -4.63 33.85
N PHE A 28 12.07 -3.95 33.58
CA PHE A 28 11.69 -2.67 34.19
C PHE A 28 10.61 -2.83 35.27
N SER A 29 10.28 -4.07 35.65
CA SER A 29 9.19 -4.38 36.59
C SER A 29 7.87 -3.69 36.22
N ALA A 30 7.57 -3.62 34.92
CA ALA A 30 6.33 -3.12 34.37
C ALA A 30 5.35 -4.27 34.12
N GLN A 31 4.05 -4.03 34.29
CA GLN A 31 3.01 -5.06 34.12
C GLN A 31 2.57 -5.18 32.67
N SER A 32 2.66 -4.09 31.90
CA SER A 32 2.34 -4.09 30.49
C SER A 32 3.18 -3.09 29.72
N GLY A 33 3.17 -3.22 28.40
CA GLY A 33 3.85 -2.29 27.51
C GLY A 33 3.42 -2.49 26.08
N PHE A 34 3.77 -1.52 25.24
CA PHE A 34 3.50 -1.58 23.81
C PHE A 34 4.49 -0.75 23.01
N ILE A 35 4.68 -1.16 21.76
CA ILE A 35 5.20 -0.31 20.70
C ILE A 35 4.02 0.05 19.80
N GLY A 36 3.89 1.33 19.52
CA GLY A 36 2.82 1.85 18.68
C GLY A 36 3.32 2.97 17.78
N TRP A 37 2.44 3.40 16.90
CA TRP A 37 2.60 4.60 16.10
C TRP A 37 1.37 5.49 16.27
N SER A 38 1.54 6.78 16.10
CA SER A 38 0.44 7.74 16.10
C SER A 38 0.73 8.89 15.15
N ASP A 39 -0.34 9.46 14.58
CA ASP A 39 -0.32 10.72 13.87
C ASP A 39 -1.36 11.69 14.45
N ASP A 40 -1.63 12.79 13.75
CA ASP A 40 -2.57 13.82 14.21
C ASP A 40 -4.03 13.30 14.33
N ARG A 41 -4.35 12.22 13.62
CA ARG A 41 -5.72 11.70 13.46
C ARG A 41 -5.90 10.30 14.05
N ASP A 42 -4.87 9.47 14.02
CA ASP A 42 -4.98 8.03 14.28
C ASP A 42 -3.81 7.50 15.12
N ALA A 43 -3.99 6.31 15.69
CA ALA A 43 -2.96 5.58 16.41
C ALA A 43 -3.12 4.07 16.23
N GLY A 44 -2.00 3.37 16.10
CA GLY A 44 -1.96 1.92 15.96
C GLY A 44 -0.98 1.28 16.93
N PHE A 45 -1.32 0.08 17.39
CA PHE A 45 -0.44 -0.75 18.22
C PHE A 45 0.23 -1.81 17.37
N GLN A 46 1.56 -1.77 17.33
CA GLN A 46 2.38 -2.68 16.54
C GLN A 46 2.64 -4.00 17.26
N ALA A 47 2.88 -3.91 18.56
CA ALA A 47 3.10 -5.04 19.45
C ALA A 47 2.78 -4.63 20.88
N GLN A 48 2.30 -5.57 21.68
CA GLN A 48 1.89 -5.33 23.05
C GLN A 48 2.14 -6.56 23.91
N PHE A 49 2.26 -6.35 25.21
CA PHE A 49 2.29 -7.40 26.22
C PHE A 49 1.60 -6.94 27.50
N GLY A 50 0.91 -7.86 28.19
CA GLY A 50 0.32 -7.66 29.52
C GLY A 50 -0.92 -6.75 29.59
N GLY A 51 -1.18 -5.95 28.55
CA GLY A 51 -2.40 -5.13 28.45
C GLY A 51 -3.60 -5.94 27.95
N ASP A 52 -4.79 -5.64 28.48
CA ASP A 52 -6.05 -6.20 27.98
C ASP A 52 -6.40 -5.57 26.60
N PRO A 53 -6.54 -6.39 25.54
CA PRO A 53 -6.84 -5.91 24.19
C PRO A 53 -8.09 -5.03 24.10
N VAL A 54 -9.09 -5.24 24.98
CA VAL A 54 -10.33 -4.46 24.99
C VAL A 54 -10.05 -2.99 25.32
N TRP A 55 -9.12 -2.72 26.23
CA TRP A 55 -8.77 -1.35 26.58
C TRP A 55 -7.99 -0.68 25.44
N LEU A 56 -7.07 -1.39 24.78
CA LEU A 56 -6.34 -0.85 23.64
C LEU A 56 -7.26 -0.52 22.46
N GLN A 57 -8.27 -1.36 22.20
CA GLN A 57 -9.30 -1.07 21.21
C GLN A 57 -10.11 0.19 21.59
N ARG A 58 -10.55 0.32 22.85
CA ARG A 58 -11.25 1.52 23.34
C ARG A 58 -10.41 2.79 23.23
N TYR A 59 -9.09 2.67 23.35
CA TYR A 59 -8.18 3.80 23.12
C TYR A 59 -8.28 4.30 21.68
N VAL A 60 -8.15 3.40 20.70
CA VAL A 60 -8.24 3.74 19.28
C VAL A 60 -9.61 4.31 18.93
N GLU A 61 -10.68 3.69 19.42
CA GLU A 61 -12.06 4.03 19.02
C GLU A 61 -12.65 5.25 19.74
N THR A 62 -12.19 5.57 20.96
CA THR A 62 -12.86 6.56 21.82
C THR A 62 -11.88 7.46 22.56
N TYR A 63 -10.94 6.89 23.31
CA TYR A 63 -10.19 7.67 24.29
C TYR A 63 -8.97 8.43 23.74
N GLY A 64 -8.45 8.06 22.56
CA GLY A 64 -7.30 8.76 21.93
C GLY A 64 -7.60 10.23 21.60
N ALA A 65 -8.86 10.57 21.32
CA ALA A 65 -9.31 11.96 21.15
C ALA A 65 -9.37 12.74 22.48
N HIS A 66 -9.46 12.04 23.60
CA HIS A 66 -9.53 12.61 24.95
C HIS A 66 -8.19 12.57 25.69
N ASP A 67 -7.15 11.95 25.12
CA ASP A 67 -5.85 11.79 25.76
C ASP A 67 -5.15 13.14 26.00
N ILE A 68 -5.34 13.65 27.22
CA ILE A 68 -4.73 14.89 27.71
C ILE A 68 -3.22 14.74 27.96
N LEU A 69 -2.69 13.51 28.09
CA LEU A 69 -1.26 13.27 28.23
C LEU A 69 -0.53 13.36 26.89
N ARG A 70 -1.21 13.03 25.79
CA ARG A 70 -0.62 12.94 24.45
C ARG A 70 0.20 14.19 24.06
N PRO A 71 -0.28 15.44 24.22
CA PRO A 71 0.54 16.63 23.92
C PRO A 71 1.84 16.70 24.73
N HIS A 72 1.81 16.31 26.00
CA HIS A 72 2.99 16.28 26.87
C HIS A 72 3.98 15.18 26.46
N LEU A 73 3.48 13.98 26.19
CA LEU A 73 4.31 12.85 25.76
C LEU A 73 4.91 13.09 24.37
N MET A 74 4.16 13.70 23.45
CA MET A 74 4.64 14.05 22.10
C MET A 74 5.61 15.24 22.11
N ALA A 75 5.60 16.08 23.16
CA ALA A 75 6.58 17.16 23.31
C ALA A 75 7.99 16.62 23.64
N LEU A 76 8.11 15.40 24.16
CA LEU A 76 9.42 14.79 24.42
C LEU A 76 10.24 14.71 23.13
N PRO A 77 11.54 15.11 23.16
CA PRO A 77 12.44 14.94 22.04
C PRO A 77 12.53 13.48 21.59
N GLU A 78 12.82 13.28 20.31
CA GLU A 78 13.09 11.96 19.76
C GLU A 78 14.25 11.29 20.52
N GLY A 79 14.05 10.06 20.99
CA GLY A 79 15.05 9.29 21.72
C GLY A 79 15.20 9.63 23.21
N GLU A 80 14.45 10.61 23.72
CA GLU A 80 14.39 10.91 25.15
C GLU A 80 13.18 10.23 25.80
N CYS A 81 13.38 9.68 26.99
CA CYS A 81 12.35 8.99 27.75
C CYS A 81 12.09 9.69 29.08
N ALA A 82 10.85 9.64 29.54
CA ALA A 82 10.44 10.19 30.82
C ALA A 82 9.26 9.42 31.42
N PRO A 83 9.19 9.31 32.75
CA PRO A 83 8.01 8.83 33.44
C PRO A 83 6.89 9.89 33.43
N ALA A 84 5.64 9.44 33.34
CA ALA A 84 4.47 10.30 33.40
C ALA A 84 3.99 10.57 34.83
N TRP A 85 4.59 9.94 35.86
CA TRP A 85 4.15 10.02 37.25
C TRP A 85 3.80 11.43 37.72
N SER A 86 4.70 12.38 37.53
CA SER A 86 4.51 13.78 37.96
C SER A 86 3.33 14.45 37.24
N LEU A 87 3.12 14.14 35.96
CA LEU A 87 1.95 14.60 35.20
C LEU A 87 0.67 13.97 35.75
N LEU A 88 0.69 12.67 36.04
CA LEU A 88 -0.45 11.93 36.61
C LEU A 88 -0.83 12.40 38.04
N GLN A 89 0.03 13.16 38.72
CA GLN A 89 -0.30 13.81 39.99
C GLN A 89 -1.02 15.16 39.82
N SER A 90 -1.02 15.74 38.61
CA SER A 90 -1.65 17.04 38.35
C SER A 90 -3.17 16.95 38.56
N PRO A 91 -3.79 17.90 39.30
CA PRO A 91 -5.24 17.97 39.46
C PRO A 91 -6.00 18.03 38.14
N GLU A 92 -5.46 18.72 37.14
CA GLU A 92 -6.05 18.83 35.81
C GLU A 92 -6.14 17.47 35.11
N ILE A 93 -5.02 16.74 35.09
CA ILE A 93 -4.97 15.41 34.47
C ILE A 93 -5.88 14.46 35.23
N ARG A 94 -5.87 14.47 36.56
CA ARG A 94 -6.73 13.59 37.37
C ARG A 94 -8.22 13.88 37.21
N ALA A 95 -8.61 15.12 36.91
CA ALA A 95 -10.00 15.50 36.65
C ALA A 95 -10.46 15.15 35.22
N SER A 96 -9.53 14.89 34.30
CA SER A 96 -9.83 14.62 32.89
C SER A 96 -10.64 13.33 32.69
N VAL A 97 -11.40 13.30 31.58
CA VAL A 97 -12.12 12.11 31.10
C VAL A 97 -11.15 10.94 30.90
N PHE A 98 -10.01 11.20 30.27
CA PHE A 98 -9.00 10.19 29.99
C PHE A 98 -8.47 9.52 31.27
N TYR A 99 -8.14 10.31 32.30
CA TYR A 99 -7.68 9.70 33.54
C TYR A 99 -8.78 8.90 34.23
N ARG A 100 -9.98 9.49 34.41
CA ARG A 100 -11.05 8.89 35.20
C ARG A 100 -11.66 7.65 34.56
N GLU A 101 -11.77 7.63 33.23
CA GLU A 101 -12.50 6.59 32.51
C GLU A 101 -11.58 5.61 31.78
N TYR A 102 -10.34 5.99 31.47
CA TYR A 102 -9.39 5.12 30.79
C TYR A 102 -8.26 4.65 31.72
N LEU A 103 -7.49 5.57 32.32
CA LEU A 103 -6.31 5.18 33.11
C LEU A 103 -6.65 4.55 34.47
N ALA A 104 -7.55 5.18 35.23
CA ALA A 104 -7.86 4.77 36.60
C ALA A 104 -8.56 3.38 36.68
N PRO A 105 -9.50 3.00 35.81
CA PRO A 105 -10.11 1.68 35.84
C PRO A 105 -9.13 0.54 35.54
N GLN A 106 -8.07 0.82 34.78
CA GLN A 106 -6.97 -0.11 34.52
C GLN A 106 -5.93 -0.14 35.65
N GLY A 107 -6.05 0.76 36.64
CA GLY A 107 -5.10 0.90 37.72
C GLY A 107 -3.72 1.38 37.25
N ILE A 108 -3.64 2.14 36.16
CA ILE A 108 -2.36 2.67 35.65
C ILE A 108 -1.81 3.72 36.61
N VAL A 109 -0.62 3.45 37.13
CA VAL A 109 0.10 4.28 38.11
C VAL A 109 1.09 5.20 37.41
N ASP A 110 1.87 4.65 36.48
CA ASP A 110 2.92 5.38 35.78
C ASP A 110 3.13 4.82 34.37
N ASN A 111 3.67 5.66 33.50
CA ASN A 111 3.99 5.37 32.11
C ASN A 111 5.40 5.88 31.81
N LEU A 112 6.36 4.98 31.63
CA LEU A 112 7.69 5.30 31.11
C LEU A 112 7.62 5.25 29.58
N ALA A 113 7.56 6.42 28.97
CA ALA A 113 7.35 6.58 27.53
C ALA A 113 8.59 7.16 26.83
N VAL A 114 8.77 6.76 25.57
CA VAL A 114 9.78 7.32 24.66
C VAL A 114 9.22 7.47 23.26
N ASN A 115 9.49 8.61 22.63
CA ASN A 115 9.30 8.80 21.19
C ASN A 115 10.51 8.19 20.47
N LEU A 116 10.37 6.95 19.99
CA LEU A 116 11.44 6.23 19.32
C LEU A 116 11.79 6.86 17.98
N ILE A 117 10.82 7.24 17.15
CA ILE A 117 11.08 7.89 15.86
C ILE A 117 10.01 8.95 15.64
N LYS A 118 10.41 10.17 15.27
CA LYS A 118 9.51 11.26 14.89
C LYS A 118 9.75 11.62 13.42
N ARG A 119 8.69 11.59 12.63
CA ARG A 119 8.68 12.05 11.24
C ARG A 119 7.46 12.95 11.01
N PRO A 120 7.45 13.78 9.96
CA PRO A 120 6.26 14.52 9.59
C PRO A 120 5.07 13.56 9.41
N GLY A 121 4.01 13.76 10.18
CA GLY A 121 2.78 12.97 10.07
C GLY A 121 2.82 11.55 10.62
N ILE A 122 3.88 11.14 11.34
CA ILE A 122 3.91 9.86 12.09
C ILE A 122 4.98 9.87 13.20
N THR A 123 4.64 9.35 14.37
CA THR A 123 5.58 9.12 15.49
C THR A 123 5.46 7.69 16.02
N ALA A 124 6.57 6.95 16.04
CA ALA A 124 6.65 5.67 16.72
C ALA A 124 7.10 5.86 18.17
N HIS A 125 6.45 5.17 19.09
CA HIS A 125 6.70 5.29 20.51
C HIS A 125 6.66 3.92 21.21
N LEU A 126 7.40 3.83 22.31
CA LEU A 126 7.36 2.71 23.26
C LEU A 126 6.84 3.26 24.59
N ALA A 127 5.95 2.49 25.22
CA ALA A 127 5.46 2.76 26.55
C ALA A 127 5.56 1.49 27.41
N LEU A 128 6.04 1.67 28.65
CA LEU A 128 6.01 0.65 29.69
C LEU A 128 5.12 1.18 30.83
N LEU A 129 4.14 0.40 31.24
CA LEU A 129 3.10 0.79 32.19
C LEU A 129 3.29 0.04 33.50
N ARG A 130 3.29 0.79 34.60
CA ARG A 130 3.15 0.23 35.95
C ARG A 130 1.72 0.39 36.43
N THR A 131 1.16 -0.67 37.02
CA THR A 131 -0.22 -0.72 37.50
C THR A 131 -0.31 -1.17 38.96
N GLY A 132 -1.43 -0.91 39.62
CA GLY A 132 -1.72 -1.37 40.99
C GLY A 132 -0.87 -0.66 42.03
N ASP A 133 -0.15 -1.42 42.86
CA ASP A 133 0.67 -0.89 43.96
C ASP A 133 2.17 -0.72 43.59
N ALA A 134 2.51 -0.87 42.30
CA ALA A 134 3.89 -0.73 41.84
C ALA A 134 4.40 0.71 42.05
N PRO A 135 5.65 0.91 42.50
CA PRO A 135 6.20 2.25 42.67
C PRO A 135 6.40 2.95 41.31
N PRO A 136 6.39 4.29 41.25
CA PRO A 136 6.71 5.04 40.04
C PRO A 136 8.09 4.68 39.48
N PHE A 137 8.29 4.87 38.17
CA PHE A 137 9.59 4.66 37.54
C PHE A 137 10.62 5.64 38.11
N SER A 138 11.79 5.09 38.44
CA SER A 138 12.90 5.79 39.04
C SER A 138 13.84 6.39 37.98
N ASN A 139 14.78 7.24 38.41
CA ASN A 139 15.84 7.73 37.52
C ASN A 139 16.75 6.60 37.02
N ASP A 140 16.90 5.51 37.78
CA ASP A 140 17.67 4.33 37.35
C ASP A 140 16.94 3.58 36.24
N ASP A 141 15.61 3.49 36.30
CA ASP A 141 14.78 2.94 35.21
C ASP A 141 14.96 3.78 33.93
N VAL A 142 14.92 5.10 34.04
CA VAL A 142 15.15 6.03 32.92
C VAL A 142 16.55 5.83 32.32
N ALA A 143 17.59 5.77 33.16
CA ALA A 143 18.96 5.57 32.72
C ALA A 143 19.16 4.22 32.02
N ALA A 144 18.54 3.15 32.54
CA ALA A 144 18.60 1.82 31.95
C ALA A 144 17.86 1.77 30.60
N LEU A 145 16.68 2.39 30.47
CA LEU A 145 15.96 2.44 29.20
C LEU A 145 16.72 3.25 28.15
N LYS A 146 17.38 4.35 28.55
CA LYS A 146 18.20 5.18 27.65
C LYS A 146 19.32 4.39 26.95
N GLN A 147 19.89 3.37 27.61
CA GLN A 147 20.89 2.49 26.99
C GLN A 147 20.27 1.61 25.89
N LEU A 148 19.02 1.18 26.05
CA LEU A 148 18.32 0.33 25.08
C LEU A 148 17.72 1.14 23.92
N ILE A 149 17.36 2.40 24.16
CA ILE A 149 16.70 3.26 23.16
C ILE A 149 17.49 3.35 21.85
N VAL A 150 18.82 3.44 21.90
CA VAL A 150 19.63 3.53 20.67
C VAL A 150 19.48 2.27 19.79
N HIS A 151 19.30 1.10 20.41
CA HIS A 151 19.11 -0.17 19.71
C HIS A 151 17.67 -0.35 19.26
N LEU A 152 16.70 0.02 20.11
CA LEU A 152 15.28 -0.01 19.77
C LEU A 152 14.98 0.87 18.57
N ARG A 153 15.54 2.09 18.54
CA ARG A 153 15.44 3.01 17.39
C ARG A 153 15.91 2.36 16.09
N ARG A 154 17.08 1.71 16.13
CA ARG A 154 17.63 0.99 14.96
C ARG A 154 16.74 -0.17 14.54
N ALA A 155 16.22 -0.93 15.49
CA ALA A 155 15.31 -2.06 15.21
C ALA A 155 14.01 -1.61 14.54
N ILE A 156 13.38 -0.55 15.05
CA ILE A 156 12.18 0.04 14.43
C ILE A 156 12.47 0.52 13.02
N PHE A 157 13.62 1.17 12.80
CA PHE A 157 14.01 1.64 11.47
C PHE A 157 14.22 0.48 10.48
N ILE A 158 14.94 -0.57 10.88
CA ILE A 158 15.14 -1.78 10.06
C ILE A 158 13.79 -2.43 9.72
N GLN A 159 12.92 -2.62 10.71
CA GLN A 159 11.61 -3.22 10.49
C GLN A 159 10.74 -2.34 9.57
N SER A 160 10.83 -1.02 9.68
CA SER A 160 10.15 -0.07 8.79
C SER A 160 10.59 -0.23 7.33
N HIS A 161 11.90 -0.35 7.08
CA HIS A 161 12.43 -0.65 5.74
C HIS A 161 11.88 -1.97 5.17
N ILE A 162 11.85 -3.03 5.98
CA ILE A 162 11.36 -4.34 5.56
C ILE A 162 9.88 -4.27 5.18
N VAL A 163 9.06 -3.61 6.01
CA VAL A 163 7.63 -3.40 5.75
C VAL A 163 7.43 -2.62 4.45
N ARG A 164 8.18 -1.52 4.26
CA ARG A 164 8.08 -0.70 3.05
C ARG A 164 8.46 -1.48 1.79
N ALA A 165 9.50 -2.31 1.86
CA ALA A 165 9.92 -3.15 0.75
C ALA A 165 8.86 -4.21 0.40
N ALA A 166 8.25 -4.83 1.42
CA ALA A 166 7.18 -5.81 1.23
C ALA A 166 5.94 -5.17 0.58
N ASP A 167 5.53 -3.98 1.04
CA ASP A 167 4.39 -3.26 0.47
C ASP A 167 4.63 -2.88 -1.00
N ARG A 168 5.84 -2.42 -1.35
CA ARG A 168 6.21 -2.14 -2.74
C ARG A 168 6.17 -3.39 -3.62
N ALA A 169 6.74 -4.49 -3.16
CA ALA A 169 6.72 -5.75 -3.90
C ALA A 169 5.27 -6.24 -4.14
N ALA A 170 4.40 -6.11 -3.13
CA ALA A 170 2.99 -6.44 -3.27
C ALA A 170 2.26 -5.54 -4.29
N GLN A 171 2.59 -4.25 -4.33
CA GLN A 171 2.06 -3.30 -5.31
C GLN A 171 2.52 -3.64 -6.73
N GLU A 172 3.79 -3.97 -6.94
CA GLU A 172 4.32 -4.37 -8.25
C GLU A 172 3.64 -5.65 -8.77
N VAL A 173 3.45 -6.64 -7.89
CA VAL A 173 2.72 -7.89 -8.25
C VAL A 173 1.27 -7.59 -8.64
N SER A 174 0.59 -6.70 -7.90
CA SER A 174 -0.78 -6.26 -8.21
C SER A 174 -0.85 -5.52 -9.56
N ALA A 175 0.13 -4.64 -9.84
CA ALA A 175 0.22 -3.90 -11.10
C ALA A 175 0.54 -4.81 -12.30
N GLY A 176 1.32 -5.87 -12.10
CA GLY A 176 1.67 -6.85 -13.14
C GLY A 176 0.51 -7.71 -13.64
N ALA A 177 -0.66 -7.69 -12.96
CA ALA A 177 -1.83 -8.48 -13.36
C ALA A 177 -2.55 -7.94 -14.62
N GLY A 178 -2.20 -6.73 -15.08
CA GLY A 178 -2.76 -6.10 -16.28
C GLY A 178 -1.67 -5.61 -17.22
N ALA A 179 -1.18 -6.50 -18.08
CA ALA A 179 -0.02 -6.33 -18.98
C ALA A 179 -0.08 -5.14 -19.99
N ALA A 180 -1.04 -4.22 -19.89
CA ALA A 180 -1.16 -3.04 -20.74
C ALA A 180 -1.63 -1.79 -19.98
N GLN A 181 -1.39 -1.72 -18.67
CA GLN A 181 -1.86 -0.63 -17.81
C GLN A 181 -0.66 0.20 -17.34
N MET A 182 -0.70 1.50 -17.62
CA MET A 182 0.22 2.47 -17.02
C MET A 182 -0.17 2.66 -15.55
N LEU A 183 0.82 2.80 -14.66
CA LEU A 183 0.59 2.96 -13.22
C LEU A 183 0.85 4.40 -12.75
N LEU A 184 -0.02 4.90 -11.88
CA LEU A 184 0.15 6.15 -11.15
C LEU A 184 -0.06 5.87 -9.65
N LEU A 185 0.96 6.14 -8.82
CA LEU A 185 0.88 6.03 -7.37
C LEU A 185 0.68 7.42 -6.75
N LEU A 186 -0.36 7.55 -5.93
CA LEU A 186 -0.75 8.81 -5.30
C LEU A 186 -0.67 8.72 -3.77
N GLY A 187 0.04 9.67 -3.15
CA GLY A 187 0.01 9.93 -1.72
C GLY A 187 -1.17 10.81 -1.31
N THR A 188 -1.19 11.20 -0.04
CA THR A 188 -2.19 12.14 0.50
C THR A 188 -2.21 13.46 -0.29
N GLY A 189 -3.40 14.04 -0.49
CA GLY A 189 -3.53 15.34 -1.15
C GLY A 189 -3.22 15.32 -2.66
N ARG A 190 -3.33 14.16 -3.34
CA ARG A 190 -3.01 13.96 -4.76
C ARG A 190 -1.52 14.17 -5.09
N GLN A 191 -0.63 13.94 -4.12
CA GLN A 191 0.80 13.96 -4.38
C GLN A 191 1.18 12.78 -5.28
N VAL A 192 1.79 13.06 -6.43
CA VAL A 192 2.32 12.04 -7.34
C VAL A 192 3.59 11.46 -6.72
N MET A 193 3.53 10.20 -6.32
CA MET A 193 4.69 9.50 -5.74
C MET A 193 5.48 8.77 -6.81
N GLU A 194 4.78 8.06 -7.70
CA GLU A 194 5.35 7.40 -8.86
C GLU A 194 4.38 7.55 -10.02
N ILE A 195 4.91 7.63 -11.25
CA ILE A 195 4.13 7.75 -12.47
C ILE A 195 4.85 7.02 -13.58
N ASP A 196 4.10 6.23 -14.35
CA ASP A 196 4.60 5.59 -15.56
C ASP A 196 5.19 6.65 -16.51
N PRO A 197 6.36 6.41 -17.14
CA PRO A 197 7.00 7.40 -18.00
C PRO A 197 6.13 7.89 -19.15
N VAL A 198 5.36 7.00 -19.79
CA VAL A 198 4.46 7.34 -20.90
C VAL A 198 3.32 8.23 -20.39
N LEU A 199 2.75 7.87 -19.24
CA LEU A 199 1.72 8.67 -18.60
C LEU A 199 2.26 10.04 -18.11
N GLY A 200 3.49 10.08 -17.63
CA GLY A 200 4.17 11.30 -17.18
C GLY A 200 4.39 12.28 -18.34
N THR A 201 4.81 11.78 -19.50
CA THR A 201 4.91 12.60 -20.72
C THR A 201 3.54 13.13 -21.15
N LEU A 202 2.53 12.25 -21.24
CA LEU A 202 1.15 12.58 -21.64
C LEU A 202 0.53 13.68 -20.74
N LEU A 203 0.79 13.62 -19.44
CA LEU A 203 0.24 14.57 -18.47
C LEU A 203 1.16 15.77 -18.18
N HIS A 204 2.36 15.80 -18.75
CA HIS A 204 3.45 16.71 -18.37
C HIS A 204 3.65 16.76 -16.84
N GLN A 205 3.69 15.59 -16.22
CA GLN A 205 3.68 15.39 -14.78
C GLN A 205 4.89 14.55 -14.35
N SER A 206 5.52 14.92 -13.23
CA SER A 206 6.69 14.21 -12.67
C SER A 206 6.45 13.78 -11.23
N PRO A 207 7.15 12.74 -10.72
CA PRO A 207 7.14 12.39 -9.31
C PRO A 207 7.47 13.58 -8.39
N GLY A 208 6.87 13.59 -7.19
CA GLY A 208 7.05 14.62 -6.15
C GLY A 208 6.13 15.84 -6.30
N SER A 209 5.46 16.00 -7.43
CA SER A 209 4.52 17.10 -7.69
C SER A 209 3.08 16.74 -7.27
N VAL A 210 2.21 17.74 -7.10
CA VAL A 210 0.77 17.51 -6.93
C VAL A 210 0.13 17.31 -8.29
N LEU A 211 -0.76 16.31 -8.42
CA LEU A 211 -1.46 16.01 -9.67
C LEU A 211 -2.18 17.26 -10.18
N ARG A 212 -1.78 17.73 -11.37
CA ARG A 212 -2.28 18.98 -11.96
C ARG A 212 -3.80 18.92 -12.13
N GLU A 213 -4.48 20.00 -11.77
CA GLU A 213 -5.92 20.10 -11.95
C GLU A 213 -6.31 20.03 -13.42
N GLY A 214 -7.46 19.43 -13.70
CA GLY A 214 -7.95 19.20 -15.04
C GLY A 214 -8.81 17.95 -15.13
N ARG A 215 -9.17 17.56 -16.36
CA ARG A 215 -10.05 16.40 -16.62
C ARG A 215 -9.48 15.10 -16.05
N PHE A 216 -8.18 14.86 -16.21
CA PHE A 216 -7.53 13.66 -15.66
C PHE A 216 -7.60 13.61 -14.13
N ALA A 217 -7.24 14.70 -13.44
CA ALA A 217 -7.32 14.74 -11.98
C ALA A 217 -8.75 14.60 -11.44
N ALA A 218 -9.74 15.21 -12.13
CA ALA A 218 -11.14 15.04 -11.76
C ALA A 218 -11.60 13.58 -11.90
N ALA A 219 -11.17 12.89 -12.97
CA ALA A 219 -11.47 11.48 -13.19
C ALA A 219 -10.80 10.57 -12.16
N VAL A 220 -9.56 10.87 -11.76
CA VAL A 220 -8.88 10.17 -10.66
C VAL A 220 -9.66 10.32 -9.35
N VAL A 221 -10.05 11.54 -8.99
CA VAL A 221 -10.83 11.80 -7.77
C VAL A 221 -12.16 11.05 -7.81
N GLN A 222 -12.84 11.05 -8.97
CA GLN A 222 -14.07 10.30 -9.15
C GLN A 222 -13.84 8.79 -8.99
N ALA A 223 -12.84 8.22 -9.66
CA ALA A 223 -12.53 6.79 -9.60
C ALA A 223 -12.18 6.34 -8.16
N ILE A 224 -11.46 7.17 -7.41
CA ILE A 224 -11.17 6.94 -5.98
C ILE A 224 -12.46 6.96 -5.15
N ALA A 225 -13.31 7.97 -5.36
CA ALA A 225 -14.53 8.15 -4.56
C ALA A 225 -15.60 7.08 -4.86
N SER A 226 -15.74 6.66 -6.11
CA SER A 226 -16.74 5.67 -6.52
C SER A 226 -16.26 4.23 -6.43
N CYS A 227 -14.95 3.99 -6.38
CA CYS A 227 -14.34 2.66 -6.55
C CYS A 227 -14.77 1.95 -7.85
N GLU A 228 -15.09 2.73 -8.88
CA GLU A 228 -15.56 2.26 -10.19
C GLU A 228 -14.65 2.77 -11.31
N PRO A 229 -14.52 2.07 -12.44
CA PRO A 229 -13.76 2.53 -13.59
C PRO A 229 -14.33 3.83 -14.17
N VAL A 230 -13.46 4.79 -14.49
CA VAL A 230 -13.84 6.07 -15.10
C VAL A 230 -13.13 6.23 -16.45
N ALA A 231 -13.91 6.46 -17.51
CA ALA A 231 -13.38 6.72 -18.85
C ALA A 231 -13.40 8.22 -19.17
N ILE A 232 -12.33 8.72 -19.79
CA ILE A 232 -12.22 10.11 -20.24
C ILE A 232 -11.59 10.20 -21.62
N LEU A 233 -11.79 11.34 -22.28
CA LEU A 233 -11.04 11.77 -23.46
C LEU A 233 -10.09 12.90 -23.04
N LEU A 234 -8.79 12.63 -23.12
CA LEU A 234 -7.74 13.62 -22.96
C LEU A 234 -7.35 14.17 -24.34
N GLU A 235 -7.00 15.45 -24.44
CA GLU A 235 -6.44 16.02 -25.67
C GLU A 235 -4.92 16.12 -25.53
N GLU A 236 -4.19 15.52 -26.47
CA GLU A 236 -2.73 15.55 -26.58
C GLU A 236 -2.38 15.94 -28.02
N ASP A 237 -1.66 17.05 -28.21
CA ASP A 237 -1.25 17.55 -29.53
C ASP A 237 -2.37 17.63 -30.60
N GLY A 238 -3.62 17.87 -30.16
CA GLY A 238 -4.79 17.94 -31.02
C GLY A 238 -5.46 16.59 -31.33
N GLU A 239 -4.95 15.49 -30.78
CA GLU A 239 -5.56 14.16 -30.85
C GLU A 239 -6.31 13.79 -29.56
N ALA A 240 -7.46 13.14 -29.72
CA ALA A 240 -8.24 12.63 -28.59
C ALA A 240 -7.70 11.26 -28.15
N VAL A 241 -7.21 11.20 -26.91
CA VAL A 241 -6.68 10.01 -26.26
C VAL A 241 -7.71 9.48 -25.24
N PRO A 242 -8.47 8.42 -25.58
CA PRO A 242 -9.39 7.80 -24.64
C PRO A 242 -8.63 6.99 -23.59
N LEU A 243 -8.85 7.31 -22.32
CA LEU A 243 -8.25 6.65 -21.17
C LEU A 243 -9.34 6.02 -20.31
N LEU A 244 -9.06 4.84 -19.76
CA LEU A 244 -9.81 4.22 -18.67
C LEU A 244 -8.96 4.23 -17.42
N LEU A 245 -9.51 4.75 -16.32
CA LEU A 245 -8.85 4.87 -15.03
C LEU A 245 -9.52 3.93 -14.03
N GLU A 246 -8.73 3.13 -13.33
CA GLU A 246 -9.17 2.25 -12.26
C GLU A 246 -8.34 2.53 -11.01
N ALA A 247 -8.96 3.12 -9.99
CA ALA A 247 -8.30 3.42 -8.73
C ALA A 247 -8.51 2.27 -7.73
N ARG A 248 -7.43 1.90 -7.03
CA ARG A 248 -7.44 0.93 -5.94
C ARG A 248 -6.80 1.55 -4.70
N PRO A 249 -7.43 1.48 -3.52
CA PRO A 249 -6.79 1.88 -2.29
C PRO A 249 -5.60 0.97 -2.02
N ILE A 250 -4.50 1.57 -1.58
CA ILE A 250 -3.34 0.83 -1.08
C ILE A 250 -3.46 0.82 0.44
N ILE A 251 -3.66 -0.37 0.98
CA ILE A 251 -3.54 -0.60 2.43
C ILE A 251 -2.05 -0.82 2.69
N ALA A 252 -1.32 0.27 2.90
CA ALA A 252 0.06 0.22 3.35
C ALA A 252 0.10 0.13 4.87
N ASP A 253 1.05 -0.64 5.39
CA ASP A 253 1.29 -0.62 6.82
C ASP A 253 2.04 0.68 7.18
N ARG A 254 1.36 1.54 7.94
CA ARG A 254 1.86 2.85 8.39
C ARG A 254 3.21 2.74 9.10
N PHE A 255 3.55 1.59 9.67
CA PHE A 255 4.87 1.35 10.24
C PHE A 255 6.00 1.51 9.22
N GLY A 256 5.75 1.27 7.92
CA GLY A 256 6.67 1.53 6.82
C GLY A 256 6.93 3.01 6.53
N ASP A 257 6.13 3.93 7.07
CA ASP A 257 6.29 5.37 6.85
C ASP A 257 7.38 5.99 7.74
N LEU A 258 7.86 5.28 8.76
CA LEU A 258 8.91 5.74 9.68
C LEU A 258 10.28 5.90 8.99
N GLU A 259 10.48 5.20 7.87
CA GLU A 259 11.69 5.18 7.07
C GLU A 259 11.79 6.37 6.11
N ALA A 260 10.88 6.44 5.14
CA ALA A 260 10.92 7.37 4.02
C ALA A 260 9.77 8.39 3.99
N GLY A 261 8.93 8.47 5.03
CA GLY A 261 7.74 9.31 5.05
C GLY A 261 6.52 8.66 4.38
N PRO A 262 5.47 9.44 4.06
CA PRO A 262 4.17 8.91 3.70
C PRO A 262 4.22 7.88 2.55
N ALA A 263 3.50 6.77 2.70
CA ALA A 263 3.28 5.78 1.65
C ALA A 263 2.25 6.24 0.61
N PRO A 264 2.27 5.63 -0.60
CA PRO A 264 1.19 5.81 -1.55
C PRO A 264 -0.11 5.27 -0.95
N THR A 265 -1.17 6.07 -1.10
CA THR A 265 -2.52 5.78 -0.60
C THR A 265 -3.38 5.10 -1.65
N HIS A 266 -3.09 5.33 -2.94
CA HIS A 266 -3.86 4.79 -4.05
C HIS A 266 -2.93 4.41 -5.20
N ALA A 267 -3.25 3.30 -5.85
CA ALA A 267 -2.75 2.94 -7.18
C ALA A 267 -3.84 3.23 -8.20
N VAL A 268 -3.52 3.98 -9.24
CA VAL A 268 -4.41 4.25 -10.37
C VAL A 268 -3.83 3.56 -11.59
N HIS A 269 -4.54 2.55 -12.08
CA HIS A 269 -4.24 1.92 -13.37
C HIS A 269 -4.88 2.74 -14.49
N VAL A 270 -4.11 3.03 -15.52
CA VAL A 270 -4.53 3.83 -16.67
C VAL A 270 -4.34 3.01 -17.94
N THR A 271 -5.44 2.76 -18.64
CA THR A 271 -5.44 2.02 -19.91
C THR A 271 -5.75 2.97 -21.06
N LYS A 272 -4.88 3.02 -22.08
CA LYS A 272 -5.17 3.73 -23.34
C LYS A 272 -6.08 2.86 -24.21
N LEU A 273 -7.32 3.28 -24.42
CA LEU A 273 -8.37 2.45 -25.03
C LEU A 273 -8.23 2.32 -26.55
N ASN A 274 -7.58 3.29 -27.21
CA ASN A 274 -7.35 3.27 -28.65
C ASN A 274 -6.01 2.62 -29.04
N GLN A 275 -5.32 1.96 -28.10
CA GLN A 275 -4.04 1.32 -28.39
C GLN A 275 -4.25 -0.03 -29.10
N THR A 276 -3.68 -0.17 -30.29
CA THR A 276 -3.68 -1.42 -31.04
C THR A 276 -2.86 -2.47 -30.30
N ARG A 277 -3.50 -3.58 -29.89
CA ARG A 277 -2.80 -4.70 -29.26
C ARG A 277 -1.98 -5.48 -30.29
N ILE A 278 -0.72 -5.76 -29.97
CA ILE A 278 0.08 -6.70 -30.76
C ILE A 278 -0.38 -8.12 -30.42
N LEU A 279 -0.83 -8.88 -31.41
CA LEU A 279 -1.37 -10.23 -31.20
C LEU A 279 -0.27 -11.29 -31.37
N ALA A 280 -0.20 -12.25 -30.45
CA ALA A 280 0.75 -13.37 -30.47
C ALA A 280 0.33 -14.47 -31.47
N PHE A 281 0.19 -14.13 -32.75
CA PHE A 281 -0.32 -15.04 -33.78
C PHE A 281 0.41 -16.39 -33.85
N GLU A 282 1.73 -16.42 -33.72
CA GLU A 282 2.49 -17.68 -33.71
C GLU A 282 2.10 -18.59 -32.54
N ALA A 283 1.86 -18.02 -31.35
CA ALA A 283 1.38 -18.78 -30.19
C ALA A 283 -0.03 -19.33 -30.41
N ILE A 284 -0.92 -18.56 -31.06
CA ILE A 284 -2.25 -19.03 -31.47
C ILE A 284 -2.11 -20.21 -32.44
N GLY A 285 -1.24 -20.05 -33.44
CA GLY A 285 -0.98 -21.07 -34.45
C GLY A 285 -0.50 -22.38 -33.84
N HIS A 286 0.45 -22.31 -32.90
CA HIS A 286 0.97 -23.49 -32.20
C HIS A 286 -0.10 -24.15 -31.30
N LEU A 287 -0.83 -23.37 -30.50
CA LEU A 287 -1.82 -23.90 -29.55
C LEU A 287 -2.97 -24.61 -30.26
N TYR A 288 -3.53 -23.99 -31.31
CA TYR A 288 -4.67 -24.54 -32.06
C TYR A 288 -4.23 -25.35 -33.28
N ARG A 289 -2.92 -25.61 -33.44
CA ARG A 289 -2.35 -26.39 -34.55
C ARG A 289 -2.82 -25.88 -35.91
N LEU A 290 -2.81 -24.57 -36.08
CA LEU A 290 -3.13 -23.94 -37.36
C LEU A 290 -1.99 -24.17 -38.34
N THR A 291 -2.33 -24.51 -39.58
CA THR A 291 -1.37 -24.56 -40.68
C THR A 291 -0.88 -23.15 -41.02
N ALA A 292 0.26 -23.04 -41.71
CA ALA A 292 0.78 -21.74 -42.17
C ALA A 292 -0.26 -20.95 -42.98
N THR A 293 -1.05 -21.62 -43.81
CA THR A 293 -2.11 -21.01 -44.61
C THR A 293 -3.28 -20.53 -43.76
N GLU A 294 -3.72 -21.32 -42.78
CA GLU A 294 -4.78 -20.93 -41.83
C GLU A 294 -4.33 -19.75 -40.96
N LEU A 295 -3.07 -19.75 -40.50
CA LEU A 295 -2.51 -18.63 -39.74
C LEU A 295 -2.43 -17.35 -40.58
N ARG A 296 -2.09 -17.46 -41.87
CA ARG A 296 -2.10 -16.33 -42.81
C ARG A 296 -3.52 -15.76 -43.00
N VAL A 297 -4.52 -16.64 -43.15
CA VAL A 297 -5.94 -16.24 -43.21
C VAL A 297 -6.39 -15.55 -41.93
N LEU A 298 -6.00 -16.07 -40.76
CA LEU A 298 -6.33 -15.48 -39.46
C LEU A 298 -5.72 -14.08 -39.30
N ARG A 299 -4.45 -13.90 -39.68
CA ARG A 299 -3.76 -12.61 -39.62
C ARG A 299 -4.46 -11.54 -40.47
N ASP A 300 -4.79 -11.88 -41.72
CA ASP A 300 -5.51 -10.97 -42.62
C ASP A 300 -6.88 -10.59 -42.06
N ALA A 301 -7.65 -11.58 -41.61
CA ALA A 301 -8.97 -11.37 -41.04
C ALA A 301 -8.96 -10.41 -39.83
N MET A 302 -7.93 -10.50 -38.99
CA MET A 302 -7.77 -9.61 -37.83
C MET A 302 -7.26 -8.22 -38.21
N ALA A 303 -6.37 -8.12 -39.19
CA ALA A 303 -5.85 -6.83 -39.66
C ALA A 303 -6.95 -5.96 -40.28
N GLU A 304 -7.83 -6.56 -41.07
CA GLU A 304 -8.92 -5.86 -41.76
C GLU A 304 -10.21 -5.76 -40.92
N GLY A 305 -10.26 -6.45 -39.78
CA GLY A 305 -11.44 -6.48 -38.91
C GLY A 305 -12.67 -7.14 -39.56
N ASN A 306 -12.50 -7.90 -40.64
CA ASN A 306 -13.59 -8.56 -41.35
C ASN A 306 -13.12 -9.77 -42.19
N LEU A 307 -14.09 -10.56 -42.67
CA LEU A 307 -13.84 -11.76 -43.48
C LEU A 307 -13.88 -11.52 -45.01
N THR A 308 -14.28 -10.32 -45.43
CA THR A 308 -14.56 -9.99 -46.82
C THR A 308 -13.26 -9.71 -47.56
N GLY A 309 -13.14 -10.22 -48.79
CA GLY A 309 -11.96 -9.97 -49.65
C GLY A 309 -10.68 -10.69 -49.25
N ILE A 310 -10.70 -11.56 -48.20
CA ILE A 310 -9.51 -12.33 -47.79
C ILE A 310 -8.96 -13.16 -48.97
N GLY A 311 -9.85 -13.76 -49.77
CA GLY A 311 -9.44 -14.54 -50.94
C GLY A 311 -8.65 -13.71 -51.95
N GLU A 312 -9.14 -12.51 -52.28
CA GLU A 312 -8.48 -11.60 -53.22
C GLU A 312 -7.12 -11.13 -52.68
N ARG A 313 -7.06 -10.70 -51.41
CA ARG A 313 -5.82 -10.23 -50.77
C ARG A 313 -4.76 -11.30 -50.65
N LEU A 314 -5.17 -12.55 -50.38
CA LEU A 314 -4.24 -13.66 -50.18
C LEU A 314 -3.99 -14.51 -51.44
N GLY A 315 -4.59 -14.15 -52.58
CA GLY A 315 -4.48 -14.87 -53.84
C GLY A 315 -5.12 -16.27 -53.82
N MET A 316 -6.25 -16.42 -53.13
CA MET A 316 -7.00 -17.67 -52.98
C MET A 316 -8.40 -17.57 -53.59
N ALA A 317 -8.90 -18.69 -54.14
CA ALA A 317 -10.29 -18.76 -54.58
C ALA A 317 -11.26 -18.63 -53.39
N PRO A 318 -12.45 -18.01 -53.56
CA PRO A 318 -13.42 -17.82 -52.47
C PRO A 318 -13.81 -19.11 -51.72
N ALA A 319 -13.93 -20.23 -52.44
CA ALA A 319 -14.23 -21.53 -51.85
C ALA A 319 -13.08 -22.06 -50.96
N THR A 320 -11.83 -21.80 -51.35
CA THR A 320 -10.63 -22.17 -50.59
C THR A 320 -10.53 -21.36 -49.30
N THR A 321 -10.75 -20.04 -49.37
CA THR A 321 -10.79 -19.17 -48.18
C THR A 321 -11.88 -19.60 -47.20
N ARG A 322 -13.09 -19.92 -47.70
CA ARG A 322 -14.19 -20.43 -46.87
C ARG A 322 -13.82 -21.74 -46.17
N THR A 323 -13.11 -22.64 -46.87
CA THR A 323 -12.63 -23.90 -46.30
C THR A 323 -11.61 -23.66 -45.18
N HIS A 324 -10.64 -22.74 -45.37
CA HIS A 324 -9.69 -22.38 -44.33
C HIS A 324 -10.36 -21.75 -43.11
N LEU A 325 -11.32 -20.84 -43.30
CA LEU A 325 -12.08 -20.24 -42.20
C LEU A 325 -12.88 -21.29 -41.42
N HIS A 326 -13.54 -22.23 -42.09
CA HIS A 326 -14.24 -23.34 -41.43
C HIS A 326 -13.29 -24.17 -40.56
N ARG A 327 -12.11 -24.53 -41.07
CA ARG A 327 -11.09 -25.27 -40.31
C ARG A 327 -10.55 -24.47 -39.13
N ILE A 328 -10.37 -23.16 -39.29
CA ILE A 328 -9.98 -22.28 -38.17
C ILE A 328 -11.05 -22.35 -37.08
N TYR A 329 -12.33 -22.14 -37.41
CA TYR A 329 -13.44 -22.21 -36.46
C TYR A 329 -13.51 -23.56 -35.74
N GLU A 330 -13.36 -24.67 -36.47
CA GLU A 330 -13.34 -26.02 -35.91
C GLU A 330 -12.17 -26.21 -34.94
N LYS A 331 -10.96 -25.79 -35.33
CA LYS A 331 -9.76 -25.91 -34.49
C LYS A 331 -9.78 -25.00 -33.26
N THR A 332 -10.36 -23.81 -33.38
CA THR A 332 -10.43 -22.84 -32.27
C THR A 332 -11.70 -23.00 -31.43
N GLY A 333 -12.65 -23.86 -31.84
CA GLY A 333 -13.94 -24.03 -31.17
C GLY A 333 -14.80 -22.76 -31.16
N THR A 334 -14.62 -21.88 -32.15
CA THR A 334 -15.35 -20.60 -32.23
C THR A 334 -16.40 -20.62 -33.33
N GLN A 335 -17.41 -19.76 -33.21
CA GLN A 335 -18.43 -19.59 -34.23
C GLN A 335 -18.40 -18.15 -34.75
N GLY A 336 -18.17 -18.01 -36.06
CA GLY A 336 -18.15 -16.73 -36.74
C GLY A 336 -16.99 -15.82 -36.34
N PHE A 337 -16.94 -14.66 -37.00
CA PHE A 337 -15.84 -13.72 -36.83
C PHE A 337 -15.78 -13.13 -35.42
N THR A 338 -16.91 -12.81 -34.80
CA THR A 338 -16.97 -12.25 -33.45
C THR A 338 -16.37 -13.18 -32.41
N GLY A 339 -16.70 -14.49 -32.45
CA GLY A 339 -16.14 -15.47 -31.53
C GLY A 339 -14.63 -15.65 -31.73
N LEU A 340 -14.19 -15.68 -32.98
CA LEU A 340 -12.76 -15.76 -33.33
C LEU A 340 -11.99 -14.52 -32.90
N SER A 341 -12.52 -13.32 -33.17
CA SER A 341 -11.93 -12.04 -32.76
C SER A 341 -11.77 -11.97 -31.24
N ASN A 342 -12.82 -12.30 -30.47
CA ASN A 342 -12.75 -12.34 -29.01
C ASN A 342 -11.69 -13.30 -28.49
N LEU A 343 -11.56 -14.49 -29.11
CA LEU A 343 -10.51 -15.45 -28.75
C LEU A 343 -9.13 -14.89 -29.05
N VAL A 344 -8.93 -14.32 -30.25
CA VAL A 344 -7.64 -13.79 -30.67
C VAL A 344 -7.18 -12.63 -29.79
N HIS A 345 -8.09 -11.72 -29.39
CA HIS A 345 -7.75 -10.60 -28.51
C HIS A 345 -7.29 -11.01 -27.11
N ARG A 346 -7.53 -12.27 -26.68
CA ARG A 346 -6.95 -12.85 -25.44
C ARG A 346 -5.45 -13.16 -25.57
N PHE A 347 -4.93 -13.24 -26.80
CA PHE A 347 -3.51 -13.42 -27.10
C PHE A 347 -2.81 -12.08 -27.38
N GLY A 348 -3.36 -10.96 -26.89
CA GLY A 348 -2.69 -9.67 -26.91
C GLY A 348 -1.39 -9.72 -26.10
N ARG A 349 -0.35 -9.09 -26.62
CA ARG A 349 0.96 -8.91 -25.98
C ARG A 349 1.12 -7.47 -25.53
N ILE A 350 1.97 -7.28 -24.53
CA ILE A 350 2.61 -5.98 -24.27
C ILE A 350 3.44 -5.65 -25.52
N GLY A 351 3.16 -4.53 -26.16
CA GLY A 351 4.06 -4.00 -27.18
C GLY A 351 5.42 -3.66 -26.54
N PRO A 352 6.53 -3.70 -27.29
CA PRO A 352 7.74 -3.03 -26.81
C PRO A 352 7.40 -1.55 -26.54
N ALA A 353 7.90 -1.04 -25.42
CA ALA A 353 7.77 0.36 -25.02
C ALA A 353 8.34 1.31 -26.07
#